data_AF-A0A537TB85-F1
#
_entry.id   AF-A0A537TB85-F1
#
_cell.length_a   1.000
_cell.length_b   1.000
_cell.length_c   1.000
_cell.angle_alpha   90.00
_cell.angle_beta   90.00
_cell.angle_gamma   90.00
#
_symmetry.space_group_name_H-M   'P 1'
#
loop_
_entity.id
_entity.type
_entity.pdbx_description
1 polymer ?
#
loop_
_entity_poly.entity_id
_entity_poly.type
_entity_poly.pdbx_seq_one_letter_code
_entity_poly.pdbx_strand_id
1 'polypeptide(L)'
;MPICEADPWRLQYFEHTACPPDVNIPTEDADAWLWYPAHRWVYDKIAIALSQGLDAGPHGVPPPRFPVFSKPIVNLKGMGVASRVLSSAAQYEASLTPGHMWMALLEGRHVSSDAAVVAGEPHWWRHVTGEPVREGTFDHWTVHAAPDPDIEHYCGTWIARHLPAYTGIVNLESIDGRIIEVHLRMSDQWPDLYGAGWVEALVRLYHKRQWDFSDTDRRDGYSVVLFGPHGRRYRRPPAALLEEVRHMPGVSSVQVTFHEDKEPERHAMPPGGFRLAIVNAFDLDAGRAAREMLRTHFLVGAA
;
A
#
# COMPACT_ATOMS: atom_id res chain seq x y z
N MET A 1 -2.61 7.48 -19.66
CA MET A 1 -3.39 8.24 -18.67
C MET A 1 -2.38 9.02 -17.82
N PRO A 2 -2.62 10.30 -17.51
CA PRO A 2 -1.71 11.14 -16.69
C PRO A 2 -1.54 10.65 -15.24
N ILE A 3 -2.52 9.90 -14.72
CA ILE A 3 -2.33 9.02 -13.57
C ILE A 3 -1.70 7.72 -14.10
N CYS A 4 -0.45 7.47 -13.73
CA CYS A 4 0.34 6.37 -14.27
C CYS A 4 0.11 5.10 -13.45
N GLU A 5 -0.95 4.39 -13.82
CA GLU A 5 -1.37 3.14 -13.22
C GLU A 5 -1.02 1.96 -14.12
N ALA A 6 -0.32 0.98 -13.54
CA ALA A 6 0.18 -0.19 -14.25
C ALA A 6 -0.83 -1.35 -14.22
N ASP A 7 -1.68 -1.42 -13.19
CA ASP A 7 -2.66 -2.47 -13.00
C ASP A 7 -4.01 -2.08 -13.64
N PRO A 8 -4.46 -2.78 -14.71
CA PRO A 8 -5.67 -2.39 -15.45
C PRO A 8 -6.94 -2.36 -14.59
N TRP A 9 -7.01 -3.18 -13.53
CA TRP A 9 -8.16 -3.21 -12.62
C TRP A 9 -8.22 -2.02 -11.67
N ARG A 10 -7.15 -1.22 -11.51
CA ARG A 10 -7.15 0.00 -10.71
C ARG A 10 -7.47 1.25 -11.53
N LEU A 11 -7.36 1.16 -12.86
CA LEU A 11 -7.74 2.25 -13.76
C LEU A 11 -9.15 2.76 -13.51
N GLN A 12 -10.08 1.87 -13.11
CA GLN A 12 -11.48 2.17 -12.80
C GLN A 12 -11.66 3.35 -11.82
N TYR A 13 -10.69 3.61 -10.94
CA TYR A 13 -10.75 4.71 -9.99
C TYR A 13 -10.54 6.08 -10.62
N PHE A 14 -9.96 6.12 -11.82
CA PHE A 14 -9.47 7.34 -12.44
C PHE A 14 -10.18 7.68 -13.75
N GLU A 15 -10.93 6.73 -14.34
CA GLU A 15 -11.51 6.84 -15.70
C GLU A 15 -12.45 8.03 -15.88
N HIS A 16 -13.09 8.47 -14.80
CA HIS A 16 -14.09 9.53 -14.83
C HIS A 16 -13.54 10.90 -14.38
N THR A 17 -12.27 10.98 -13.99
CA THR A 17 -11.66 12.24 -13.55
C THR A 17 -10.84 12.88 -14.66
N ALA A 18 -11.16 14.12 -15.00
CA ALA A 18 -10.38 14.89 -15.96
C ALA A 18 -8.99 15.20 -15.38
N CYS A 19 -7.94 14.79 -16.08
CA CYS A 19 -6.57 15.07 -15.69
C CYS A 19 -5.79 15.59 -16.92
N PRO A 20 -5.09 16.74 -16.82
CA PRO A 20 -4.32 17.29 -17.93
C PRO A 20 -3.22 16.33 -18.42
N PRO A 21 -2.94 16.27 -19.73
CA PRO A 21 -1.99 15.31 -20.30
C PRO A 21 -0.53 15.53 -19.87
N ASP A 22 -0.20 16.73 -19.37
CA ASP A 22 1.12 17.13 -18.87
C ASP A 22 1.31 16.89 -17.36
N VAL A 23 0.28 16.43 -16.66
CA VAL A 23 0.34 16.11 -15.23
C VAL A 23 0.68 14.64 -15.06
N ASN A 24 1.71 14.33 -14.29
CA ASN A 24 2.12 12.96 -13.99
C ASN A 24 1.87 12.66 -12.51
N ILE A 25 1.08 11.63 -12.22
CA ILE A 25 0.74 11.20 -10.85
C ILE A 25 1.16 9.73 -10.68
N PRO A 26 2.12 9.42 -9.79
CA PRO A 26 2.63 8.06 -9.66
C PRO A 26 1.69 7.21 -8.80
N THR A 27 1.36 6.01 -9.27
CA THR A 27 0.76 4.95 -8.43
C THR A 27 1.77 3.85 -8.09
N GLU A 28 2.95 3.89 -8.70
CA GLU A 28 4.05 2.92 -8.51
C GLU A 28 5.33 3.60 -8.02
N ASP A 29 6.10 2.90 -7.18
CA ASP A 29 7.34 3.43 -6.61
C ASP A 29 8.45 3.63 -7.64
N ALA A 30 8.44 2.86 -8.73
CA ALA A 30 9.39 3.00 -9.82
C ALA A 30 9.21 4.34 -10.56
N ASP A 31 7.96 4.78 -10.77
CA ASP A 31 7.67 6.05 -11.41
C ASP A 31 8.07 7.21 -10.50
N ALA A 32 7.68 7.15 -9.23
CA ALA A 32 8.07 8.14 -8.23
C ALA A 32 9.60 8.25 -8.08
N TRP A 33 10.33 7.13 -8.11
CA TRP A 33 11.79 7.12 -8.13
C TRP A 33 12.37 7.86 -9.35
N LEU A 34 11.79 7.66 -10.53
CA LEU A 34 12.25 8.32 -11.75
C LEU A 34 11.94 9.82 -11.73
N TRP A 35 10.74 10.19 -11.29
CA TRP A 35 10.23 11.57 -11.38
C TRP A 35 10.68 12.48 -10.26
N TYR A 36 11.04 11.94 -9.09
CA TYR A 36 11.47 12.70 -7.92
C TYR A 36 12.93 12.42 -7.54
N PRO A 37 13.91 12.73 -8.41
CA PRO A 37 15.32 12.39 -8.17
C PRO A 37 15.88 13.01 -6.88
N ALA A 38 15.42 14.20 -6.49
CA ALA A 38 15.83 14.87 -5.25
C ALA A 38 15.34 14.16 -3.98
N HIS A 39 14.32 13.30 -4.09
CA HIS A 39 13.68 12.62 -2.96
C HIS A 39 13.92 11.11 -2.93
N ARG A 40 14.72 10.55 -3.85
CA ARG A 40 15.02 9.10 -3.92
C ARG A 40 15.53 8.50 -2.62
N TRP A 41 16.17 9.30 -1.78
CA TRP A 41 16.71 8.87 -0.50
C TRP A 41 15.63 8.27 0.43
N VAL A 42 14.34 8.62 0.27
CA VAL A 42 13.27 8.06 1.11
C VAL A 42 13.09 6.56 0.94
N TYR A 43 13.53 6.00 -0.20
CA TYR A 43 13.50 4.57 -0.47
C TYR A 43 14.65 3.80 0.18
N ASP A 44 15.65 4.51 0.73
CA ASP A 44 16.70 3.92 1.56
C ASP A 44 16.18 3.72 2.99
N LYS A 45 15.81 2.48 3.32
CA LYS A 45 15.25 2.15 4.63
C LYS A 45 16.25 2.30 5.78
N ILE A 46 17.56 2.29 5.54
CA ILE A 46 18.55 2.64 6.56
C ILE A 46 18.47 4.14 6.85
N ALA A 47 18.42 4.98 5.81
CA ALA A 47 18.28 6.42 5.98
C ALA A 47 16.98 6.77 6.74
N ILE A 48 15.87 6.11 6.42
CA ILE A 48 14.59 6.26 7.15
C ILE A 48 14.76 5.87 8.62
N ALA A 49 15.32 4.70 8.94
CA ALA A 49 15.51 4.26 10.32
C ALA A 49 16.43 5.23 11.11
N LEU A 50 17.56 5.63 10.53
CA LEU A 50 18.51 6.54 11.20
C LEU A 50 17.96 7.96 11.38
N SER A 51 17.12 8.45 10.46
CA SER A 51 16.52 9.80 10.54
C SER A 51 15.68 10.03 11.80
N GLN A 52 15.18 8.95 12.40
CA GLN A 52 14.38 8.94 13.62
C GLN A 52 15.10 8.32 14.83
N GLY A 53 16.41 8.05 14.69
CA GLY A 53 17.24 7.51 15.78
C GLY A 53 17.03 6.02 16.08
N LEU A 54 16.50 5.22 15.14
CA LEU A 54 16.45 3.77 15.28
C LEU A 54 17.82 3.16 14.94
N ASP A 55 18.22 2.14 15.70
CA ASP A 55 19.38 1.33 15.37
C ASP A 55 19.15 0.61 14.03
N ALA A 56 20.02 0.83 13.05
CA ALA A 56 19.99 0.16 11.76
C ALA A 56 21.36 0.14 11.10
N GLY A 57 21.58 -0.81 10.19
CA GLY A 57 22.80 -0.89 9.41
C GLY A 57 22.69 -1.87 8.25
N PRO A 58 23.57 -1.76 7.23
CA PRO A 58 23.62 -2.74 6.17
C PRO A 58 24.16 -4.08 6.71
N HIS A 59 23.82 -5.19 6.03
CA HIS A 59 24.49 -6.46 6.28
C HIS A 59 26.01 -6.28 6.10
N GLY A 60 26.79 -6.87 7.02
CA GLY A 60 28.23 -6.66 7.16
C GLY A 60 28.64 -5.68 8.27
N VAL A 61 27.69 -4.90 8.82
CA VAL A 61 27.87 -4.15 10.07
C VAL A 61 27.14 -4.89 11.18
N PRO A 62 27.78 -5.29 12.29
CA PRO A 62 27.10 -6.07 13.33
C PRO A 62 26.07 -5.21 14.10
N PRO A 63 24.86 -5.72 14.37
CA PRO A 63 23.91 -5.04 15.25
C PRO A 63 24.40 -5.03 16.70
N PRO A 64 24.03 -4.03 17.51
CA PRO A 64 24.44 -3.93 18.90
C PRO A 64 23.76 -4.97 19.81
N ARG A 65 22.60 -5.49 19.39
CA ARG A 65 21.80 -6.48 20.13
C ARG A 65 20.87 -7.23 19.18
N PHE A 66 20.43 -8.40 19.62
CA PHE A 66 19.42 -9.22 18.96
C PHE A 66 18.17 -9.36 19.86
N PRO A 67 16.97 -9.60 19.31
CA PRO A 67 16.67 -9.80 17.88
C PRO A 67 16.69 -8.50 17.06
N VAL A 68 16.88 -8.64 15.74
CA VAL A 68 16.75 -7.56 14.75
C VAL A 68 15.84 -7.98 13.60
N PHE A 69 15.25 -7.01 12.93
CA PHE A 69 14.50 -7.23 11.69
C PHE A 69 15.41 -7.00 10.48
N SER A 70 15.45 -7.96 9.54
CA SER A 70 16.24 -7.89 8.32
C SER A 70 15.33 -7.80 7.09
N LYS A 71 15.66 -6.91 6.15
CA LYS A 71 14.96 -6.71 4.88
C LYS A 71 15.87 -6.08 3.81
N PRO A 72 15.52 -6.08 2.52
CA PRO A 72 16.23 -5.30 1.51
C PRO A 72 16.22 -3.79 1.82
N ILE A 73 17.36 -3.12 1.63
CA ILE A 73 17.51 -1.67 1.81
C ILE A 73 16.51 -0.94 0.92
N VAL A 74 16.50 -1.26 -0.38
CA VAL A 74 15.55 -0.73 -1.37
C VAL A 74 14.72 -1.90 -1.92
N ASN A 75 13.39 -1.74 -1.96
CA ASN A 75 12.49 -2.71 -2.59
C ASN A 75 11.28 -1.98 -3.21
N LEU A 76 11.43 -1.54 -4.46
CA LEU A 76 10.39 -0.79 -5.18
C LEU A 76 9.24 -1.70 -5.67
N LYS A 77 9.33 -3.02 -5.48
CA LYS A 77 8.27 -3.98 -5.82
C LYS A 77 7.43 -4.38 -4.60
N GLY A 78 7.79 -3.92 -3.39
CA GLY A 78 7.01 -4.10 -2.17
C GLY A 78 6.87 -5.55 -1.69
N MET A 79 5.72 -5.87 -1.09
CA MET A 79 5.30 -7.22 -0.67
C MET A 79 6.10 -7.85 0.49
N GLY A 80 6.93 -7.09 1.21
CA GLY A 80 7.71 -7.62 2.34
C GLY A 80 8.70 -8.74 1.95
N VAL A 81 9.04 -8.85 0.65
CA VAL A 81 9.87 -9.93 0.11
C VAL A 81 11.23 -9.98 0.81
N ALA A 82 11.64 -11.20 1.16
CA ALA A 82 12.92 -11.52 1.80
C ALA A 82 13.13 -10.91 3.21
N SER A 83 12.07 -10.41 3.85
CA SER A 83 12.11 -9.94 5.23
C SER A 83 12.08 -11.08 6.25
N ARG A 84 12.75 -10.93 7.40
CA ARG A 84 12.82 -11.93 8.47
C ARG A 84 13.29 -11.34 9.80
N VAL A 85 12.92 -11.99 10.91
CA VAL A 85 13.52 -11.73 12.23
C VAL A 85 14.78 -12.58 12.37
N LEU A 86 15.87 -11.98 12.85
CA LEU A 86 17.12 -12.67 13.18
C LEU A 86 17.32 -12.61 14.69
N SER A 87 17.39 -13.77 15.34
CA SER A 87 17.39 -13.87 16.81
C SER A 87 18.78 -13.95 17.44
N SER A 88 19.83 -14.12 16.65
CA SER A 88 21.20 -14.24 17.16
C SER A 88 22.27 -13.84 16.13
N ALA A 89 23.49 -13.60 16.63
CA ALA A 89 24.66 -13.33 15.80
C ALA A 89 24.93 -14.47 14.79
N ALA A 90 24.79 -15.73 15.20
CA ALA A 90 24.97 -16.87 14.31
C ALA A 90 23.95 -16.88 13.15
N GLN A 91 22.68 -16.55 13.42
CA GLN A 91 21.67 -16.43 12.37
C GLN A 91 21.95 -15.25 11.44
N TYR A 92 22.45 -14.14 11.97
CA TYR A 92 22.85 -12.98 11.19
C TYR A 92 23.99 -13.29 10.22
N GLU A 93 25.08 -13.90 10.71
CA GLU A 93 26.22 -14.30 9.89
C GLU A 93 25.80 -15.28 8.77
N ALA A 94 24.94 -16.26 9.10
CA ALA A 94 24.40 -17.19 8.12
C ALA A 94 23.43 -16.55 7.09
N SER A 95 22.93 -15.34 7.36
CA SER A 95 21.95 -14.64 6.53
C SER A 95 22.52 -13.41 5.80
N LEU A 96 23.83 -13.19 5.84
CA LEU A 96 24.48 -12.08 5.14
C LEU A 96 24.11 -12.10 3.66
N THR A 97 23.56 -10.97 3.18
CA THR A 97 22.99 -10.85 1.85
C THR A 97 23.29 -9.43 1.37
N PRO A 98 24.01 -9.25 0.25
CA PRO A 98 24.25 -7.93 -0.31
C PRO A 98 22.93 -7.18 -0.57
N GLY A 99 22.90 -5.89 -0.24
CA GLY A 99 21.71 -5.05 -0.41
C GLY A 99 20.64 -5.23 0.68
N HIS A 100 20.85 -6.08 1.69
CA HIS A 100 20.01 -6.15 2.88
C HIS A 100 20.52 -5.23 3.99
N MET A 101 19.60 -4.86 4.88
CA MET A 101 19.84 -4.19 6.15
C MET A 101 19.29 -5.01 7.32
N TRP A 102 19.76 -4.67 8.51
CA TRP A 102 19.07 -4.94 9.76
C TRP A 102 18.59 -3.61 10.39
N MET A 103 17.54 -3.69 11.19
CA MET A 103 17.10 -2.61 12.08
C MET A 103 16.57 -3.17 13.41
N ALA A 104 16.43 -2.32 14.41
CA ALA A 104 15.72 -2.65 15.64
C ALA A 104 14.36 -3.30 15.32
N LEU A 105 14.08 -4.43 15.97
CA LEU A 105 12.77 -5.07 15.88
C LEU A 105 11.75 -4.20 16.60
N LEU A 106 10.75 -3.72 15.85
CA LEU A 106 9.63 -2.95 16.38
C LEU A 106 8.44 -3.88 16.62
N GLU A 107 7.67 -3.59 17.66
CA GLU A 107 6.46 -4.31 18.04
C GLU A 107 5.32 -3.30 18.23
N GLY A 108 4.09 -3.73 18.03
CA GLY A 108 2.90 -2.89 18.18
C GLY A 108 2.08 -2.81 16.90
N ARG A 109 1.22 -1.79 16.83
CA ARG A 109 0.24 -1.63 15.75
C ARG A 109 0.92 -1.24 14.44
N HIS A 110 0.66 -2.00 13.37
CA HIS A 110 1.13 -1.68 12.01
C HIS A 110 0.08 -0.84 11.28
N VAL A 111 0.45 0.35 10.83
CA VAL A 111 -0.42 1.32 10.15
C VAL A 111 0.25 1.84 8.89
N SER A 112 -0.47 1.81 7.77
CA SER A 112 -0.09 2.52 6.55
C SER A 112 -0.88 3.83 6.47
N SER A 113 -0.20 4.96 6.29
CA SER A 113 -0.82 6.30 6.32
C SER A 113 -0.51 7.07 5.05
N ASP A 114 -1.54 7.35 4.25
CA ASP A 114 -1.43 8.29 3.13
C ASP A 114 -1.58 9.72 3.66
N ALA A 115 -0.72 10.62 3.20
CA ALA A 115 -0.75 12.04 3.49
C ALA A 115 -0.71 12.87 2.20
N ALA A 116 -1.61 13.83 2.05
CA ALA A 116 -1.48 14.85 1.01
C ALA A 116 -0.59 15.98 1.53
N VAL A 117 0.55 16.21 0.89
CA VAL A 117 1.57 17.17 1.34
C VAL A 117 1.65 18.32 0.35
N VAL A 118 1.71 19.56 0.84
CA VAL A 118 2.00 20.76 0.05
C VAL A 118 3.20 21.47 0.67
N ALA A 119 4.31 21.55 -0.07
CA ALA A 119 5.54 22.20 0.38
C ALA A 119 6.00 21.74 1.78
N GLY A 120 6.00 20.42 1.99
CA GLY A 120 6.37 19.82 3.28
C GLY A 120 5.31 19.89 4.37
N GLU A 121 4.14 20.49 4.12
CA GLU A 121 3.04 20.57 5.07
C GLU A 121 1.95 19.52 4.73
N PRO A 122 1.63 18.58 5.64
CA PRO A 122 0.50 17.68 5.46
C PRO A 122 -0.84 18.40 5.61
N HIS A 123 -1.75 18.21 4.65
CA HIS A 123 -3.10 18.80 4.65
C HIS A 123 -4.24 17.78 4.77
N TRP A 124 -3.95 16.51 4.57
CA TRP A 124 -4.93 15.43 4.67
C TRP A 124 -4.23 14.13 5.00
N TRP A 125 -4.93 13.27 5.74
CA TRP A 125 -4.45 11.98 6.21
C TRP A 125 -5.52 10.90 6.05
N ARG A 126 -5.06 9.68 5.74
CA ARG A 126 -5.86 8.47 5.87
C ARG A 126 -5.03 7.30 6.36
N HIS A 127 -5.54 6.62 7.38
CA HIS A 127 -4.85 5.52 8.03
C HIS A 127 -5.50 4.19 7.67
N VAL A 128 -4.67 3.17 7.49
CA VAL A 128 -5.10 1.84 7.09
C VAL A 128 -4.42 0.79 7.96
N THR A 129 -5.19 -0.18 8.46
CA THR A 129 -4.67 -1.37 9.13
C THR A 129 -5.14 -2.62 8.42
N GLY A 130 -4.29 -3.63 8.33
CA GLY A 130 -4.64 -4.93 7.76
C GLY A 130 -5.00 -5.93 8.85
N GLU A 131 -6.00 -6.77 8.59
CA GLU A 131 -6.27 -7.98 9.38
C GLU A 131 -5.46 -9.14 8.76
N PRO A 132 -4.32 -9.53 9.36
CA PRO A 132 -3.44 -10.52 8.78
C PRO A 132 -4.05 -11.93 8.87
N VAL A 133 -3.72 -12.76 7.89
CA VAL A 133 -3.98 -14.21 7.94
C VAL A 133 -2.61 -14.90 7.86
N ARG A 134 -2.50 -16.03 7.15
CA ARG A 134 -1.27 -16.82 7.09
C ARG A 134 -0.31 -16.26 6.05
N GLU A 135 0.99 -16.34 6.34
CA GLU A 135 2.06 -16.24 5.33
C GLU A 135 1.98 -14.97 4.45
N GLY A 136 1.71 -13.82 5.09
CA GLY A 136 1.69 -12.51 4.44
C GLY A 136 0.41 -12.18 3.66
N THR A 137 -0.65 -12.97 3.80
CA THR A 137 -1.98 -12.61 3.29
C THR A 137 -2.79 -11.84 4.32
N PHE A 138 -3.85 -11.17 3.84
CA PHE A 138 -4.77 -10.39 4.66
C PHE A 138 -6.21 -10.80 4.34
N ASP A 139 -7.07 -10.81 5.36
CA ASP A 139 -8.51 -11.04 5.17
C ASP A 139 -9.15 -9.80 4.55
N HIS A 140 -8.86 -8.65 5.15
CA HIS A 140 -9.24 -7.33 4.66
C HIS A 140 -8.31 -6.26 5.22
N TRP A 141 -8.38 -5.08 4.63
CA TRP A 141 -7.84 -3.84 5.17
C TRP A 141 -8.98 -2.93 5.61
N THR A 142 -8.81 -2.22 6.71
CA THR A 142 -9.73 -1.18 7.18
C THR A 142 -9.12 0.18 6.93
N VAL A 143 -9.81 1.00 6.14
CA VAL A 143 -9.48 2.38 5.81
C VAL A 143 -10.23 3.29 6.79
N HIS A 144 -9.56 3.71 7.85
CA HIS A 144 -10.17 4.33 9.03
C HIS A 144 -10.61 5.77 8.77
N ALA A 145 -11.83 6.11 9.16
CA ALA A 145 -12.31 7.50 9.18
C ALA A 145 -11.69 8.30 10.33
N ALA A 146 -11.52 7.65 11.48
CA ALA A 146 -10.94 8.29 12.64
C ALA A 146 -9.51 8.77 12.33
N PRO A 147 -9.14 10.00 12.78
CA PRO A 147 -7.76 10.44 12.73
C PRO A 147 -6.88 9.62 13.69
N ASP A 148 -5.58 9.69 13.48
CA ASP A 148 -4.58 9.14 14.41
C ASP A 148 -3.60 10.25 14.82
N PRO A 149 -3.96 11.08 15.82
CA PRO A 149 -3.21 12.29 16.13
C PRO A 149 -1.74 12.06 16.47
N ASP A 150 -1.40 10.92 17.06
CA ASP A 150 -0.02 10.57 17.41
C ASP A 150 0.80 10.30 16.15
N ILE A 151 0.27 9.51 15.21
CA ILE A 151 0.90 9.26 13.92
C ILE A 151 0.96 10.54 13.09
N GLU A 152 -0.15 11.29 12.99
CA GLU A 152 -0.23 12.54 12.23
C GLU A 152 0.79 13.57 12.74
N HIS A 153 0.92 13.73 14.06
CA HIS A 153 1.89 14.64 14.66
C HIS A 153 3.34 14.19 14.39
N TYR A 154 3.64 12.92 14.66
CA TYR A 154 4.99 12.39 14.52
C TYR A 154 5.45 12.35 13.05
N CYS A 155 4.64 11.77 12.18
CA CYS A 155 4.93 11.66 10.76
C CYS A 155 4.86 13.04 10.09
N GLY A 156 3.94 13.93 10.49
CA GLY A 156 3.88 15.29 9.98
C GLY A 156 5.14 16.10 10.30
N THR A 157 5.64 15.99 11.54
CA THR A 157 6.92 16.61 11.93
C THR A 157 8.08 16.04 11.12
N TRP A 158 8.09 14.72 10.87
CA TRP A 158 9.10 14.08 10.04
C TRP A 158 9.05 14.58 8.58
N ILE A 159 7.86 14.67 7.98
CA ILE A 159 7.65 15.20 6.62
C ILE A 159 8.15 16.65 6.54
N ALA A 160 7.75 17.52 7.45
CA ALA A 160 8.16 18.93 7.43
C ALA A 160 9.68 19.09 7.52
N ARG A 161 10.35 18.24 8.30
CA ARG A 161 11.81 18.26 8.48
C ARG A 161 12.56 17.71 7.27
N HIS A 162 12.09 16.61 6.70
CA HIS A 162 12.85 15.82 5.73
C HIS A 162 12.39 16.00 4.28
N LEU A 163 11.18 16.52 4.07
CA LEU A 163 10.58 16.79 2.77
C LEU A 163 10.05 18.25 2.64
N PRO A 164 10.79 19.29 3.08
CA PRO A 164 10.28 20.66 3.25
C PRO A 164 9.82 21.36 1.95
N ALA A 165 10.08 20.81 0.77
CA ALA A 165 9.66 21.36 -0.52
C ALA A 165 8.80 20.37 -1.34
N TYR A 166 8.52 19.19 -0.80
CA TYR A 166 7.75 18.18 -1.51
C TYR A 166 6.28 18.57 -1.55
N THR A 167 5.63 18.36 -2.69
CA THR A 167 4.16 18.35 -2.79
C THR A 167 3.77 17.14 -3.62
N GLY A 168 2.77 16.42 -3.13
CA GLY A 168 2.32 15.14 -3.65
C GLY A 168 1.76 14.30 -2.53
N ILE A 169 1.46 13.03 -2.81
CA ILE A 169 1.09 12.08 -1.76
C ILE A 169 2.37 11.45 -1.20
N VAL A 170 2.40 11.26 0.12
CA VAL A 170 3.38 10.43 0.83
C VAL A 170 2.61 9.33 1.55
N ASN A 171 2.96 8.07 1.31
CA ASN A 171 2.56 6.97 2.17
C ASN A 171 3.67 6.67 3.18
N LEU A 172 3.33 6.59 4.46
CA LEU A 172 4.23 6.18 5.54
C LEU A 172 3.69 4.91 6.18
N GLU A 173 4.45 3.83 6.09
CA GLU A 173 4.19 2.62 6.85
C GLU A 173 4.88 2.73 8.21
N SER A 174 4.18 2.39 9.29
CA SER A 174 4.68 2.55 10.65
C SER A 174 4.30 1.39 11.56
N ILE A 175 5.19 1.07 12.52
CA ILE A 175 4.90 0.16 13.63
C ILE A 175 5.02 0.96 14.92
N ASP A 176 3.93 1.00 15.69
CA ASP A 176 3.84 1.79 16.93
C ASP A 176 4.23 3.27 16.72
N GLY A 177 3.78 3.83 15.59
CA GLY A 177 4.07 5.21 15.18
C GLY A 177 5.48 5.46 14.64
N ARG A 178 6.40 4.49 14.68
CA ARG A 178 7.74 4.61 14.09
C ARG A 178 7.73 4.21 12.62
N ILE A 179 8.28 5.04 11.76
CA ILE A 179 8.24 4.86 10.30
C ILE A 179 9.15 3.68 9.91
N ILE A 180 8.65 2.72 9.16
CA ILE A 180 9.42 1.56 8.67
C ILE A 180 9.71 1.64 7.18
N GLU A 181 8.84 2.30 6.39
CA GLU A 181 8.95 2.53 4.94
C GLU A 181 8.23 3.83 4.55
N VAL A 182 8.67 4.45 3.45
CA VAL A 182 8.09 5.67 2.89
C VAL A 182 7.96 5.52 1.37
N HIS A 183 6.82 5.92 0.83
CA HIS A 183 6.52 5.88 -0.60
C HIS A 183 6.03 7.27 -1.07
N LEU A 184 6.51 7.75 -2.22
CA LEU A 184 6.12 9.06 -2.77
C LEU A 184 4.95 8.91 -3.76
N ARG A 185 3.93 8.17 -3.32
CA ARG A 185 2.70 7.84 -4.03
C ARG A 185 1.60 7.51 -3.03
N MET A 186 0.37 7.46 -3.50
CA MET A 186 -0.76 6.96 -2.71
C MET A 186 -0.79 5.43 -2.65
N SER A 187 -1.61 4.92 -1.73
CA SER A 187 -2.13 3.56 -1.78
C SER A 187 -3.22 3.49 -2.87
N ASP A 188 -2.93 2.78 -3.95
CA ASP A 188 -3.76 2.73 -5.17
C ASP A 188 -4.86 1.65 -5.14
N GLN A 189 -4.90 0.82 -4.10
CA GLN A 189 -5.86 -0.27 -3.95
C GLN A 189 -7.29 0.21 -3.62
N TRP A 190 -7.44 1.40 -3.04
CA TRP A 190 -8.72 1.91 -2.54
C TRP A 190 -8.97 3.43 -2.66
N PRO A 191 -8.56 4.14 -3.72
CA PRO A 191 -8.95 5.54 -3.93
C PRO A 191 -10.46 5.81 -3.84
N ASP A 192 -11.30 4.84 -4.23
CA ASP A 192 -12.76 4.92 -4.13
C ASP A 192 -13.27 4.99 -2.68
N LEU A 193 -12.50 4.50 -1.71
CA LEU A 193 -12.84 4.56 -0.28
C LEU A 193 -12.44 5.88 0.38
N TYR A 194 -11.69 6.75 -0.30
CA TYR A 194 -11.29 8.06 0.24
C TYR A 194 -12.40 9.11 0.15
N GLY A 195 -13.42 8.87 -0.67
CA GLY A 195 -14.60 9.72 -0.78
C GLY A 195 -14.69 10.47 -2.10
N ALA A 196 -15.90 10.93 -2.42
CA ALA A 196 -16.18 11.64 -3.66
C ALA A 196 -15.40 12.95 -3.74
N GLY A 197 -14.77 13.26 -4.87
CA GLY A 197 -13.95 14.46 -5.04
C GLY A 197 -12.47 14.28 -4.70
N TRP A 198 -12.07 13.14 -4.11
CA TRP A 198 -10.69 12.92 -3.70
C TRP A 198 -9.72 12.82 -4.90
N VAL A 199 -10.13 12.16 -5.99
CA VAL A 199 -9.29 12.03 -7.20
C VAL A 199 -9.12 13.38 -7.89
N GLU A 200 -10.15 14.24 -7.89
CA GLU A 200 -10.07 15.61 -8.38
C GLU A 200 -9.10 16.46 -7.53
N ALA A 201 -9.12 16.29 -6.21
CA ALA A 201 -8.18 16.93 -5.30
C ALA A 201 -6.75 16.42 -5.52
N LEU A 202 -6.57 15.12 -5.76
CA LEU A 202 -5.30 14.52 -6.16
C LEU A 202 -4.78 15.15 -7.46
N VAL A 203 -5.60 15.26 -8.50
CA VAL A 203 -5.20 15.92 -9.75
C VAL A 203 -4.80 17.37 -9.50
N ARG A 204 -5.57 18.11 -8.69
CA ARG A 204 -5.24 19.49 -8.31
C ARG A 204 -3.92 19.58 -7.54
N LEU A 205 -3.60 18.61 -6.68
CA LEU A 205 -2.35 18.57 -5.92
C LEU A 205 -1.14 18.56 -6.86
N TYR A 206 -1.16 17.70 -7.87
CA TYR A 206 -0.04 17.59 -8.82
C TYR A 206 -0.06 18.69 -9.89
N HIS A 207 -1.23 19.16 -10.31
CA HIS A 207 -1.35 20.19 -11.34
C HIS A 207 -1.15 21.62 -10.82
N LYS A 208 -1.78 21.94 -9.69
CA LYS A 208 -1.83 23.30 -9.11
C LYS A 208 -1.02 23.46 -7.83
N ARG A 209 -0.42 22.38 -7.31
CA ARG A 209 0.36 22.39 -6.06
C ARG A 209 -0.49 22.82 -4.86
N GLN A 210 -1.77 22.48 -4.87
CA GLN A 210 -2.76 22.88 -3.86
C GLN A 210 -3.59 21.67 -3.45
N TRP A 211 -3.91 21.58 -2.16
CA TRP A 211 -4.84 20.60 -1.64
C TRP A 211 -6.17 21.29 -1.28
N ASP A 212 -7.26 20.80 -1.85
CA ASP A 212 -8.62 21.29 -1.61
C ASP A 212 -9.57 20.10 -1.68
N PHE A 213 -9.88 19.55 -0.51
CA PHE A 213 -10.78 18.41 -0.32
C PHE A 213 -11.47 18.57 1.03
N SER A 214 -12.81 18.66 1.03
CA SER A 214 -13.57 18.93 2.26
C SER A 214 -13.57 17.76 3.24
N ASP A 215 -13.45 16.54 2.72
CA ASP A 215 -13.47 15.28 3.47
C ASP A 215 -14.67 15.15 4.44
N THR A 216 -15.81 15.74 4.05
CA THR A 216 -16.99 15.86 4.93
C THR A 216 -17.76 14.56 5.10
N ASP A 217 -17.69 13.67 4.11
CA ASP A 217 -18.41 12.39 4.10
C ASP A 217 -17.51 11.22 4.55
N ARG A 218 -16.46 11.55 5.32
CA ARG A 218 -15.48 10.58 5.79
C ARG A 218 -16.15 9.47 6.60
N ARG A 219 -15.93 8.23 6.18
CA ARG A 219 -16.45 7.01 6.83
C ARG A 219 -15.49 5.85 6.64
N ASP A 220 -15.56 4.85 7.51
CA ASP A 220 -14.73 3.65 7.38
C ASP A 220 -15.00 2.97 6.04
N GLY A 221 -13.93 2.39 5.48
CA GLY A 221 -13.99 1.57 4.28
C GLY A 221 -13.22 0.27 4.51
N TYR A 222 -13.56 -0.74 3.73
CA TYR A 222 -13.00 -2.09 3.85
C TYR A 222 -12.55 -2.57 2.48
N SER A 223 -11.29 -3.00 2.37
CA SER A 223 -10.75 -3.63 1.17
C SER A 223 -10.57 -5.12 1.44
N VAL A 224 -11.59 -5.90 1.09
CA VAL A 224 -11.70 -7.33 1.41
C VAL A 224 -11.03 -8.15 0.31
N VAL A 225 -10.09 -9.02 0.69
CA VAL A 225 -9.23 -9.72 -0.26
C VAL A 225 -9.63 -11.18 -0.41
N LEU A 226 -9.64 -11.67 -1.66
CA LEU A 226 -9.80 -13.08 -1.99
C LEU A 226 -8.48 -13.67 -2.47
N PHE A 227 -8.00 -14.69 -1.75
CA PHE A 227 -6.88 -15.52 -2.17
C PHE A 227 -7.34 -16.92 -2.60
N GLY A 228 -6.69 -17.45 -3.63
CA GLY A 228 -6.75 -18.85 -4.03
C GLY A 228 -5.40 -19.55 -3.86
N PRO A 229 -5.35 -20.88 -4.00
CA PRO A 229 -4.08 -21.62 -4.01
C PRO A 229 -3.17 -21.23 -5.18
N HIS A 230 -1.85 -21.27 -4.93
CA HIS A 230 -0.82 -21.16 -5.98
C HIS A 230 -0.84 -22.34 -6.95
N GLY A 231 -0.15 -22.20 -8.08
CA GLY A 231 0.03 -23.26 -9.09
C GLY A 231 -1.22 -23.57 -9.91
N ARG A 232 -2.24 -22.72 -9.86
CA ARG A 232 -3.46 -22.83 -10.67
C ARG A 232 -3.56 -21.68 -11.65
N ARG A 233 -4.12 -21.96 -12.83
CA ARG A 233 -4.57 -20.93 -13.75
C ARG A 233 -6.02 -20.59 -13.46
N TYR A 234 -6.27 -19.32 -13.20
CA TYR A 234 -7.60 -18.80 -12.96
C TYR A 234 -8.16 -18.14 -14.21
N ARG A 235 -9.48 -18.13 -14.33
CA ARG A 235 -10.20 -17.37 -15.35
C ARG A 235 -11.02 -16.28 -14.71
N ARG A 236 -11.20 -15.16 -15.40
CA ARG A 236 -12.01 -14.04 -14.94
C ARG A 236 -13.46 -14.48 -14.79
N PRO A 237 -14.16 -14.00 -13.74
CA PRO A 237 -15.59 -14.23 -13.61
C PRO A 237 -16.37 -13.61 -14.78
N PRO A 238 -17.54 -14.18 -15.15
CA PRO A 238 -18.43 -13.58 -16.13
C PRO A 238 -18.78 -12.14 -15.76
N ALA A 239 -18.91 -11.27 -16.77
CA ALA A 239 -19.25 -9.86 -16.56
C ALA A 239 -20.54 -9.69 -15.74
N ALA A 240 -21.55 -10.54 -15.98
CA ALA A 240 -22.80 -10.51 -15.23
C ALA A 240 -22.61 -10.72 -13.72
N LEU A 241 -21.69 -11.61 -13.31
CA LEU A 241 -21.39 -11.84 -11.89
C LEU A 241 -20.63 -10.64 -11.29
N LEU A 242 -19.70 -10.05 -12.04
CA LEU A 242 -19.00 -8.83 -11.57
C LEU A 242 -19.97 -7.66 -11.42
N GLU A 243 -20.91 -7.49 -12.35
CA GLU A 243 -21.96 -6.49 -12.24
C GLU A 243 -22.88 -6.75 -11.04
N GLU A 244 -23.29 -7.99 -10.82
CA GLU A 244 -24.09 -8.36 -9.65
C GLU A 244 -23.38 -7.98 -8.34
N VAL A 245 -22.09 -8.32 -8.22
CA VAL A 245 -21.26 -7.94 -7.06
C VAL A 245 -21.14 -6.42 -6.91
N ARG A 246 -20.93 -5.68 -8.00
CA ARG A 246 -20.84 -4.20 -7.97
C ARG A 246 -22.14 -3.53 -7.50
N HIS A 247 -23.29 -4.13 -7.80
CA HIS A 247 -24.58 -3.58 -7.42
C HIS A 247 -25.03 -4.01 -6.01
N MET A 248 -24.24 -4.80 -5.29
CA MET A 248 -24.54 -5.15 -3.90
C MET A 248 -24.51 -3.89 -3.03
N PRO A 249 -25.53 -3.66 -2.19
CA PRO A 249 -25.53 -2.55 -1.25
C PRO A 249 -24.28 -2.55 -0.37
N GLY A 250 -23.60 -1.40 -0.29
CA GLY A 250 -22.38 -1.25 0.50
C GLY A 250 -21.08 -1.59 -0.23
N VAL A 251 -21.13 -2.23 -1.41
CA VAL A 251 -19.94 -2.43 -2.26
C VAL A 251 -19.64 -1.15 -3.04
N SER A 252 -18.36 -0.80 -3.10
CA SER A 252 -17.83 0.34 -3.83
C SER A 252 -17.22 -0.08 -5.16
N SER A 253 -16.35 -1.09 -5.15
CA SER A 253 -15.71 -1.61 -6.37
C SER A 253 -15.30 -3.08 -6.24
N VAL A 254 -15.08 -3.71 -7.40
CA VAL A 254 -14.52 -5.05 -7.51
C VAL A 254 -13.32 -5.04 -8.45
N GLN A 255 -12.23 -5.66 -8.02
CA GLN A 255 -10.99 -5.80 -8.77
C GLN A 255 -10.73 -7.29 -8.99
N VAL A 256 -10.38 -7.69 -10.22
CA VAL A 256 -9.87 -9.04 -10.52
C VAL A 256 -8.38 -8.90 -10.78
N THR A 257 -7.57 -9.31 -9.81
CA THR A 257 -6.20 -8.80 -9.62
C THR A 257 -5.12 -9.70 -10.23
N PHE A 258 -5.39 -10.23 -11.41
CA PHE A 258 -4.44 -11.05 -12.15
C PHE A 258 -4.67 -10.93 -13.66
N HIS A 259 -3.63 -11.25 -14.41
CA HIS A 259 -3.65 -11.34 -15.86
C HIS A 259 -3.85 -12.80 -16.28
N GLU A 260 -4.93 -13.11 -17.00
CA GLU A 260 -5.20 -14.47 -17.49
C GLU A 260 -4.16 -14.95 -18.51
N ASP A 261 -3.58 -14.01 -19.25
CA ASP A 261 -2.61 -14.23 -20.32
C ASP A 261 -1.16 -14.34 -19.81
N LYS A 262 -0.95 -14.20 -18.50
CA LYS A 262 0.36 -14.28 -17.84
C LYS A 262 0.46 -15.55 -17.00
N GLU A 263 1.63 -16.19 -17.03
CA GLU A 263 1.93 -17.32 -16.14
C GLU A 263 1.70 -16.94 -14.66
N PRO A 264 1.03 -17.79 -13.85
CA PRO A 264 0.77 -17.51 -12.44
C PRO A 264 2.01 -17.09 -11.66
N GLU A 265 3.14 -17.74 -11.89
CA GLU A 265 4.42 -17.53 -11.20
C GLU A 265 5.05 -16.16 -11.50
N ARG A 266 4.60 -15.48 -12.56
CA ARG A 266 5.08 -14.14 -12.93
C ARG A 266 4.29 -13.03 -12.24
N HIS A 267 3.26 -13.37 -11.46
CA HIS A 267 2.53 -12.41 -10.63
C HIS A 267 3.25 -12.24 -9.29
N ALA A 268 3.42 -10.99 -8.85
CA ALA A 268 3.90 -10.73 -7.50
C ALA A 268 2.78 -11.09 -6.51
N MET A 269 2.99 -12.12 -5.70
CA MET A 269 1.99 -12.66 -4.79
C MET A 269 2.64 -13.00 -3.44
N PRO A 270 1.90 -12.88 -2.32
CA PRO A 270 2.41 -13.32 -1.02
C PRO A 270 2.53 -14.86 -0.99
N PRO A 271 3.41 -15.43 -0.14
CA PRO A 271 3.56 -16.88 -0.02
C PRO A 271 2.25 -17.61 0.31
N GLY A 272 1.38 -16.98 1.12
CA GLY A 272 0.12 -17.61 1.56
C GLY A 272 -0.93 -17.85 0.47
N GLY A 273 -0.85 -17.19 -0.69
CA GLY A 273 -1.80 -17.47 -1.77
C GLY A 273 -1.73 -16.54 -2.97
N PHE A 274 -2.44 -16.93 -4.02
CA PHE A 274 -2.62 -16.17 -5.26
C PHE A 274 -3.81 -15.22 -5.12
N ARG A 275 -3.59 -13.91 -5.21
CA ARG A 275 -4.65 -12.90 -5.05
C ARG A 275 -5.57 -12.90 -6.28
N LEU A 276 -6.82 -13.30 -6.08
CA LEU A 276 -7.81 -13.46 -7.15
C LEU A 276 -8.62 -12.19 -7.36
N ALA A 277 -9.10 -11.61 -6.27
CA ALA A 277 -9.97 -10.45 -6.31
C ALA A 277 -9.85 -9.61 -5.04
N ILE A 278 -10.25 -8.35 -5.17
CA ILE A 278 -10.42 -7.42 -4.06
C ILE A 278 -11.81 -6.79 -4.20
N VAL A 279 -12.53 -6.69 -3.11
CA VAL A 279 -13.80 -5.98 -3.02
C VAL A 279 -13.62 -4.82 -2.05
N ASN A 280 -13.76 -3.59 -2.55
CA ASN A 280 -13.83 -2.42 -1.70
C ASN A 280 -15.30 -2.19 -1.33
N ALA A 281 -15.56 -1.93 -0.06
CA ALA A 281 -16.90 -1.74 0.49
C ALA A 281 -16.90 -0.72 1.63
N PHE A 282 -18.06 -0.13 1.92
CA PHE A 282 -18.29 0.72 3.10
C PHE A 282 -18.95 -0.05 4.25
N ASP A 283 -19.27 -1.33 4.02
CA ASP A 283 -19.77 -2.26 5.01
C ASP A 283 -18.97 -3.57 4.90
N LEU A 284 -18.39 -4.02 6.02
CA LEU A 284 -17.48 -5.18 6.02
C LEU A 284 -18.22 -6.47 5.68
N ASP A 285 -19.46 -6.63 6.16
CA ASP A 285 -20.25 -7.84 5.93
C ASP A 285 -20.71 -7.92 4.47
N ALA A 286 -21.08 -6.79 3.85
CA ALA A 286 -21.33 -6.70 2.42
C ALA A 286 -20.10 -7.06 1.60
N GLY A 287 -18.91 -6.53 1.97
CA GLY A 287 -17.65 -6.88 1.32
C GLY A 287 -17.31 -8.38 1.44
N ARG A 288 -17.59 -8.98 2.60
CA ARG A 288 -17.42 -10.44 2.84
C ARG A 288 -18.41 -11.27 2.02
N ALA A 289 -19.67 -10.86 1.93
CA ALA A 289 -20.68 -11.53 1.11
C ALA A 289 -20.32 -11.47 -0.39
N ALA A 290 -19.88 -10.32 -0.88
CA ALA A 290 -19.38 -10.14 -2.24
C ALA A 290 -18.15 -11.02 -2.52
N ARG A 291 -17.19 -11.05 -1.60
CA ARG A 291 -16.04 -11.97 -1.68
C ARG A 291 -16.50 -13.43 -1.78
N GLU A 292 -17.52 -13.82 -1.02
CA GLU A 292 -18.03 -15.20 -0.98
C GLU A 292 -18.68 -15.64 -2.31
N MET A 293 -19.38 -14.72 -2.98
CA MET A 293 -19.91 -14.96 -4.34
C MET A 293 -18.78 -15.22 -5.33
N LEU A 294 -17.72 -14.39 -5.30
CA LEU A 294 -16.53 -14.58 -6.13
C LEU A 294 -15.80 -15.88 -5.78
N ARG A 295 -15.65 -16.19 -4.49
CA ARG A 295 -15.04 -17.44 -4.01
C ARG A 295 -15.76 -18.66 -4.55
N THR A 296 -17.08 -18.66 -4.53
CA THR A 296 -17.91 -19.75 -5.07
C THR A 296 -17.63 -19.96 -6.55
N HIS A 297 -17.55 -18.90 -7.34
CA HIS A 297 -17.18 -18.99 -8.75
C HIS A 297 -15.76 -19.55 -8.96
N PHE A 298 -14.76 -18.96 -8.30
CA PHE A 298 -13.36 -19.32 -8.52
C PHE A 298 -12.96 -20.69 -8.00
N LEU A 299 -13.50 -21.11 -6.85
CA LEU A 299 -12.97 -22.23 -6.08
C LEU A 299 -13.94 -23.41 -5.97
N VAL A 300 -15.24 -23.20 -6.17
CA VAL A 300 -16.26 -24.24 -6.02
C VAL A 300 -16.86 -24.62 -7.38
N GLY A 301 -17.13 -23.66 -8.25
CA GLY A 301 -17.73 -23.87 -9.58
C GLY A 301 -16.75 -24.18 -10.71
N ALA A 302 -15.44 -24.22 -10.44
CA ALA A 302 -14.38 -24.47 -11.44
C ALA A 302 -13.81 -25.90 -11.38
N ALA A 303 -14.47 -26.82 -10.66
CA ALA A 303 -14.15 -28.25 -10.59
C ALA A 303 -14.92 -29.06 -11.64
#